data_AF-A0A328U9A0-F1
#
_entry.id   AF-A0A328U9A0-F1
#
_cell.length_a   1.000
_cell.length_b   1.000
_cell.length_c   1.000
_cell.angle_alpha   90.00
_cell.angle_beta   90.00
_cell.angle_gamma   90.00
#
_symmetry.space_group_name_H-M   'P 1'
#
loop_
_entity.id
_entity.type
_entity.pdbx_description
1 polymer ?
#
loop_
_entity_poly.entity_id
_entity_poly.type
_entity_poly.pdbx_seq_one_letter_code
_entity_poly.pdbx_strand_id
1 'polypeptide(L)'
;MFLKFIAAILSAITIAAVATYLDYHPEMAASDAFYSYERQLAGGMVIMLTIYIVFLIPLSVGIDGMIARYYPYRGFERTIAALASYFVVPAFVFFIVFLVFTSTTYAAELGMLIGIGGLIHCVVQKLLRRLWEMVLRGK
;
A
#
# COMPACT_ATOMS: atom_id res chain seq x y z
N MET A 1 7.88 -12.49 -7.06
CA MET A 1 7.07 -12.73 -5.85
C MET A 1 7.77 -12.27 -4.58
N PHE A 2 8.97 -12.76 -4.26
CA PHE A 2 9.70 -12.38 -3.03
C PHE A 2 9.81 -10.87 -2.77
N LEU A 3 10.32 -10.08 -3.73
CA LEU A 3 10.43 -8.62 -3.58
C LEU A 3 9.07 -7.91 -3.39
N LYS A 4 7.99 -8.50 -3.93
CA LYS A 4 6.64 -7.96 -3.73
C LYS A 4 6.17 -8.14 -2.29
N PHE A 5 6.51 -9.28 -1.69
CA PHE A 5 6.20 -9.56 -0.28
C PHE A 5 6.94 -8.60 0.66
N ILE A 6 8.25 -8.40 0.44
CA ILE A 6 9.03 -7.42 1.21
C ILE A 6 8.44 -6.01 1.04
N ALA A 7 8.14 -5.61 -0.20
CA ALA A 7 7.54 -4.31 -0.45
C ALA A 7 6.18 -4.15 0.25
N ALA A 8 5.40 -5.23 0.37
CA ALA A 8 4.11 -5.21 1.05
C ALA A 8 4.29 -4.98 2.56
N ILE A 9 5.22 -5.70 3.18
CA ILE A 9 5.57 -5.50 4.59
C ILE A 9 6.02 -4.07 4.85
N LEU A 10 6.98 -3.57 4.06
CA LEU A 10 7.51 -2.23 4.24
C LEU A 10 6.43 -1.17 4.04
N SER A 11 5.57 -1.32 3.02
CA SER A 11 4.48 -0.36 2.77
C SER A 11 3.43 -0.38 3.88
N ALA A 12 3.06 -1.57 4.37
CA ALA A 12 2.11 -1.71 5.48
C ALA A 12 2.66 -1.06 6.76
N ILE A 13 3.94 -1.27 7.07
CA ILE A 13 4.61 -0.63 8.22
C ILE A 13 4.63 0.89 8.03
N THR A 14 5.02 1.38 6.85
CA THR A 14 5.06 2.82 6.57
C THR A 14 3.68 3.46 6.76
N ILE A 15 2.63 2.86 6.21
CA ILE A 15 1.27 3.41 6.32
C ILE A 15 0.77 3.35 7.76
N ALA A 16 0.96 2.21 8.45
CA ALA A 16 0.57 2.08 9.85
C ALA A 16 1.29 3.10 10.74
N ALA A 17 2.59 3.32 10.54
CA ALA A 17 3.36 4.30 11.28
C ALA A 17 2.89 5.74 11.01
N VAL A 18 2.69 6.10 9.74
CA VAL A 18 2.21 7.44 9.36
C VAL A 18 0.79 7.68 9.89
N ALA A 19 -0.12 6.72 9.72
CA ALA A 19 -1.49 6.83 10.21
C ALA A 19 -1.52 6.96 11.74
N THR A 20 -0.76 6.14 12.45
CA THR A 20 -0.65 6.21 13.92
C THR A 20 -0.07 7.56 14.36
N TYR A 21 0.97 8.05 13.69
CA TYR A 21 1.57 9.35 14.03
C TYR A 21 0.60 10.52 13.83
N LEU A 22 -0.22 10.48 12.77
CA LEU A 22 -1.21 11.53 12.49
C LEU A 22 -2.41 11.48 13.45
N ASP A 23 -2.78 10.31 13.93
CA ASP A 23 -3.93 10.08 14.84
C ASP A 23 -3.52 10.00 16.33
N TYR A 24 -2.23 10.22 16.63
CA TYR A 24 -1.73 10.12 17.99
C TYR A 24 -2.12 11.34 18.82
N HIS A 25 -2.89 11.09 19.87
CA HIS A 25 -3.32 12.10 20.83
C HIS A 25 -2.72 11.84 22.21
N PRO A 26 -1.60 12.50 22.58
CA PRO A 26 -0.86 12.20 23.81
C PRO A 26 -1.68 12.43 25.09
N GLU A 27 -2.63 13.38 25.05
CA GLU A 27 -3.52 13.67 26.18
C GLU A 27 -4.51 12.52 26.47
N MET A 28 -4.96 11.81 25.43
CA MET A 28 -5.80 10.62 25.57
C MET A 28 -4.96 9.40 25.98
N ALA A 29 -3.75 9.27 25.45
CA ALA A 29 -2.84 8.17 25.79
C ALA A 29 -2.40 8.19 27.27
N ALA A 30 -2.40 9.36 27.91
CA ALA A 30 -2.11 9.52 29.34
C ALA A 30 -3.26 9.02 30.24
N SER A 31 -4.50 9.02 29.74
CA SER A 31 -5.69 8.62 30.51
C SER A 31 -6.21 7.22 30.18
N ASP A 32 -5.92 6.71 28.98
CA ASP A 32 -6.34 5.37 28.56
C ASP A 32 -5.28 4.68 27.69
N ALA A 33 -4.82 3.52 28.16
CA ALA A 33 -3.84 2.69 27.49
C ALA A 33 -4.31 2.18 26.11
N PHE A 34 -5.61 2.20 25.81
CA PHE A 34 -6.15 1.92 24.48
C PHE A 34 -5.62 2.90 23.42
N TYR A 35 -5.41 4.18 23.79
CA TYR A 35 -4.87 5.21 22.91
C TYR A 35 -3.35 5.30 22.94
N SER A 36 -2.67 4.32 23.55
CA SER A 36 -1.22 4.25 23.51
C SER A 36 -0.72 4.07 22.07
N TYR A 37 0.32 4.81 21.72
CA TYR A 37 0.96 4.77 20.40
C TYR A 37 1.32 3.33 19.98
N GLU A 38 1.87 2.54 20.91
CA GLU A 38 2.28 1.17 20.65
C GLU A 38 1.12 0.26 20.23
N ARG A 39 -0.04 0.39 20.89
CA ARG A 39 -1.22 -0.42 20.55
C ARG A 39 -1.83 0.01 19.22
N GLN A 40 -1.95 1.30 18.98
CA GLN A 40 -2.45 1.82 17.71
C GLN A 40 -1.54 1.40 16.55
N LEU A 41 -0.22 1.49 16.73
CA LEU A 41 0.75 1.03 15.75
C LEU A 41 0.64 -0.47 15.50
N ALA A 42 0.59 -1.28 16.56
CA ALA A 42 0.48 -2.73 16.44
C ALA A 42 -0.83 -3.15 15.74
N GLY A 43 -1.97 -2.57 16.14
CA GLY A 43 -3.27 -2.81 15.53
C GLY A 43 -3.30 -2.38 14.06
N GLY A 44 -2.82 -1.17 13.77
CA GLY A 44 -2.71 -0.63 12.41
C GLY A 44 -1.82 -1.50 11.53
N MET A 45 -0.68 -1.96 12.05
CA MET A 45 0.20 -2.88 11.31
C MET A 45 -0.48 -4.20 10.98
N VAL A 46 -1.20 -4.82 11.93
CA VAL A 46 -1.91 -6.09 11.69
C VAL A 46 -2.98 -5.92 10.61
N ILE A 47 -3.78 -4.85 10.69
CA ILE A 47 -4.83 -4.56 9.72
C ILE A 47 -4.22 -4.30 8.34
N MET A 48 -3.25 -3.38 8.25
CA MET A 48 -2.63 -3.03 6.97
C MET A 48 -1.89 -4.21 6.36
N LEU A 49 -1.14 -4.99 7.15
CA LEU A 49 -0.44 -6.16 6.65
C LEU A 49 -1.41 -7.20 6.08
N THR A 50 -2.56 -7.40 6.73
CA THR A 50 -3.61 -8.30 6.24
C THR A 50 -4.17 -7.83 4.90
N ILE A 51 -4.51 -6.55 4.79
CA ILE A 51 -4.97 -5.94 3.53
C ILE A 51 -3.93 -6.13 2.43
N TYR A 52 -2.66 -5.91 2.77
CA TYR A 52 -1.58 -6.02 1.81
C TYR A 52 -1.36 -7.44 1.30
N ILE A 53 -1.32 -8.42 2.20
CA ILE A 53 -1.09 -9.83 1.85
C ILE A 53 -2.28 -10.40 1.07
N VAL A 54 -3.50 -10.17 1.56
CA VAL A 54 -4.70 -10.79 1.01
C VAL A 54 -5.13 -10.13 -0.31
N PHE A 55 -4.98 -8.81 -0.44
CA PHE A 55 -5.54 -8.07 -1.57
C PHE A 55 -4.48 -7.38 -2.44
N LEU A 56 -3.62 -6.54 -1.86
CA LEU A 56 -2.69 -5.74 -2.69
C LEU A 56 -1.62 -6.57 -3.39
N ILE A 57 -1.12 -7.65 -2.79
CA ILE A 57 -0.17 -8.53 -3.47
C ILE A 57 -0.82 -9.17 -4.71
N PRO A 58 -1.96 -9.89 -4.62
CA PRO A 58 -2.65 -10.41 -5.80
C PRO A 58 -2.98 -9.34 -6.84
N LEU A 59 -3.53 -8.19 -6.41
CA LEU A 59 -3.82 -7.07 -7.30
C LEU A 59 -2.55 -6.58 -8.02
N SER A 60 -1.43 -6.46 -7.32
CA SER A 60 -0.16 -6.03 -7.93
C SER A 60 0.34 -6.99 -9.01
N VAL A 61 0.09 -8.31 -8.85
CA VAL A 61 0.45 -9.31 -9.86
C VAL A 61 -0.45 -9.18 -11.08
N GLY A 62 -1.76 -8.98 -10.87
CA GLY A 62 -2.71 -8.72 -11.95
C GLY A 62 -2.37 -7.45 -12.74
N ILE A 63 -2.08 -6.35 -12.03
CA ILE A 63 -1.68 -5.07 -12.61
C ILE A 63 -0.41 -5.23 -13.44
N ASP A 64 0.62 -5.89 -12.90
CA ASP A 64 1.87 -6.13 -13.64
C ASP A 64 1.64 -6.97 -14.90
N GLY A 65 0.78 -7.99 -14.82
CA GLY A 65 0.41 -8.83 -15.95
C GLY A 65 -0.30 -8.04 -17.05
N MET A 66 -1.26 -7.18 -16.67
CA MET A 66 -1.95 -6.28 -17.59
C MET A 66 -0.96 -5.32 -18.25
N ILE A 67 -0.13 -4.64 -17.46
CA ILE A 67 0.84 -3.67 -17.99
C ILE A 67 1.83 -4.35 -18.93
N ALA A 68 2.30 -5.56 -18.61
CA ALA A 68 3.20 -6.29 -19.50
C ALA A 68 2.56 -6.63 -20.85
N ARG A 69 1.24 -6.85 -20.88
CA ARG A 69 0.48 -7.13 -22.11
C ARG A 69 0.23 -5.87 -22.95
N TYR A 70 -0.15 -4.76 -22.32
CA TYR A 70 -0.52 -3.52 -23.04
C TYR A 70 0.66 -2.58 -23.31
N TYR A 71 1.70 -2.61 -22.47
CA TYR A 71 2.90 -1.78 -22.57
C TYR A 71 4.17 -2.65 -22.57
N PRO A 72 4.43 -3.38 -23.67
CA PRO A 72 5.53 -4.36 -23.73
C PRO A 72 6.91 -3.70 -23.61
N TYR A 73 7.09 -2.48 -24.12
CA TYR A 73 8.38 -1.79 -24.14
C TYR A 73 8.67 -1.07 -22.80
N ARG A 74 9.95 -1.07 -22.40
CA ARG A 74 10.42 -0.36 -21.19
C ARG A 74 10.59 1.12 -21.50
N GLY A 75 9.49 1.86 -21.42
CA GLY A 75 9.45 3.31 -21.62
C GLY A 75 8.87 4.07 -20.43
N PHE A 76 8.91 5.40 -20.55
CA PHE A 76 8.26 6.33 -19.62
C PHE A 76 6.76 6.03 -19.48
N GLU A 77 6.09 5.71 -20.59
CA GLU A 77 4.67 5.33 -20.64
C GLU A 77 4.34 4.14 -19.74
N ARG A 78 5.15 3.07 -19.81
CA ARG A 78 4.99 1.89 -18.93
C ARG A 78 5.14 2.25 -17.47
N THR A 79 6.02 3.20 -17.15
CA THR A 79 6.27 3.64 -15.78
C THR A 79 5.08 4.44 -15.25
N ILE A 80 4.53 5.35 -16.04
CA ILE A 80 3.30 6.08 -15.71
C ILE A 80 2.12 5.13 -15.57
N ALA A 81 1.92 4.23 -16.56
CA ALA A 81 0.85 3.25 -16.52
C ALA A 81 0.91 2.39 -15.25
N ALA A 82 2.11 2.01 -14.83
CA ALA A 82 2.31 1.33 -13.55
C ALA A 82 1.92 2.20 -12.35
N LEU A 83 2.39 3.44 -12.27
CA LEU A 83 2.04 4.31 -11.14
C LEU A 83 0.53 4.57 -11.08
N ALA A 84 -0.09 4.91 -12.21
CA ALA A 84 -1.52 5.16 -12.31
C ALA A 84 -2.32 3.90 -11.94
N SER A 85 -1.97 2.73 -12.46
CA SER A 85 -2.71 1.49 -12.19
C SER A 85 -2.60 1.06 -10.73
N TYR A 86 -1.42 1.19 -10.12
CA TYR A 86 -1.21 0.88 -8.70
C TYR A 86 -1.94 1.84 -7.76
N PHE A 87 -2.36 3.01 -8.24
CA PHE A 87 -3.22 3.93 -7.49
C PHE A 87 -4.70 3.64 -7.77
N VAL A 88 -5.12 3.70 -9.03
CA VAL A 88 -6.52 3.68 -9.45
C VAL A 88 -7.17 2.32 -9.18
N VAL A 89 -6.50 1.21 -9.48
CA VAL A 89 -7.12 -0.11 -9.36
C VAL A 89 -7.42 -0.45 -7.89
N PRO A 90 -6.46 -0.34 -6.95
CA PRO A 90 -6.78 -0.56 -5.54
C PRO A 90 -7.81 0.44 -5.01
N ALA A 91 -7.72 1.72 -5.39
CA ALA A 91 -8.67 2.72 -4.93
C ALA A 91 -10.10 2.39 -5.33
N PHE A 92 -10.29 2.04 -6.61
CA PHE A 92 -11.61 1.71 -7.15
C PHE A 92 -12.16 0.41 -6.54
N VAL A 93 -11.35 -0.64 -6.45
CA VAL A 93 -11.78 -1.92 -5.87
C VAL A 93 -12.23 -1.73 -4.42
N PHE A 94 -11.42 -1.05 -3.60
CA PHE A 94 -11.76 -0.85 -2.20
C PHE A 94 -12.89 0.15 -1.98
N PHE A 95 -13.01 1.17 -2.84
CA PHE A 95 -14.18 2.05 -2.84
C PHE A 95 -15.47 1.24 -2.99
N ILE A 96 -15.54 0.35 -3.99
CA ILE A 96 -16.73 -0.49 -4.23
C ILE A 96 -16.99 -1.44 -3.06
N VAL A 97 -15.94 -2.05 -2.49
CA VAL A 97 -16.07 -2.92 -1.32
C VAL A 97 -16.63 -2.14 -0.12
N PHE A 98 -16.07 -0.98 0.19
CA PHE A 98 -16.51 -0.20 1.35
C PHE A 98 -17.86 0.46 1.15
N LEU A 99 -18.25 0.80 -0.07
CA LEU A 99 -19.57 1.37 -0.37
C LEU A 99 -20.72 0.46 0.10
N VAL A 100 -20.49 -0.86 0.19
CA VAL A 100 -21.48 -1.83 0.69
C VAL A 100 -21.70 -1.71 2.21
N PHE A 101 -20.68 -1.26 2.96
CA PHE A 101 -20.67 -1.30 4.42
C PHE A 101 -20.69 0.08 5.09
N THR A 102 -20.48 1.16 4.33
CA THR A 102 -20.40 2.52 4.87
C THR A 102 -21.02 3.55 3.93
N SER A 103 -21.00 4.82 4.32
CA SER A 103 -21.43 5.94 3.48
C SER A 103 -20.48 6.16 2.30
N THR A 104 -20.96 6.84 1.25
CA THR A 104 -20.16 7.18 0.07
C THR A 104 -18.90 7.97 0.42
N THR A 105 -18.99 8.91 1.36
CA THR A 105 -17.85 9.74 1.77
C THR A 105 -16.75 8.90 2.42
N TYR A 106 -17.10 8.11 3.43
CA TYR A 106 -16.15 7.22 4.11
C TYR A 106 -15.60 6.14 3.16
N ALA A 107 -16.42 5.60 2.26
CA ALA A 107 -15.95 4.66 1.25
C ALA A 107 -14.91 5.29 0.31
N ALA A 108 -15.12 6.55 -0.10
CA ALA A 108 -14.18 7.28 -0.95
C ALA A 108 -12.86 7.56 -0.22
N GLU A 109 -12.91 8.00 1.04
CA GLU A 109 -11.71 8.24 1.86
C GLU A 109 -10.89 6.96 2.05
N LEU A 110 -11.53 5.85 2.42
CA LEU A 110 -10.87 4.56 2.59
C LEU A 110 -10.34 4.01 1.26
N GLY A 111 -11.11 4.12 0.18
CA GLY A 111 -10.64 3.76 -1.16
C GLY A 111 -9.39 4.55 -1.56
N MET A 112 -9.40 5.87 -1.37
CA MET A 112 -8.25 6.73 -1.63
C MET A 112 -7.03 6.36 -0.79
N LEU A 113 -7.21 6.07 0.50
CA LEU A 113 -6.13 5.62 1.38
C LEU A 113 -5.48 4.33 0.85
N ILE A 114 -6.28 3.35 0.44
CA ILE A 114 -5.76 2.10 -0.14
C ILE A 114 -5.10 2.35 -1.50
N GLY A 115 -5.62 3.27 -2.31
CA GLY A 115 -4.98 3.72 -3.55
C GLY A 115 -3.59 4.30 -3.33
N ILE A 116 -3.46 5.22 -2.37
CA ILE A 116 -2.16 5.79 -1.98
C ILE A 116 -1.23 4.68 -1.49
N GLY A 117 -1.75 3.72 -0.72
CA GLY A 117 -0.97 2.56 -0.31
C GLY A 117 -0.47 1.71 -1.47
N GLY A 118 -1.31 1.48 -2.48
CA GLY A 118 -0.90 0.81 -3.72
C GLY A 118 0.21 1.57 -4.46
N LEU A 119 0.14 2.91 -4.49
CA LEU A 119 1.19 3.74 -5.08
C LEU A 119 2.53 3.62 -4.31
N ILE A 120 2.49 3.72 -2.98
CA ILE A 120 3.66 3.50 -2.11
C ILE A 120 4.27 2.13 -2.39
N HIS A 121 3.42 1.11 -2.47
CA HIS A 121 3.84 -0.26 -2.78
C HIS A 121 4.59 -0.37 -4.11
N CYS A 122 4.10 0.30 -5.16
CA CYS A 122 4.74 0.34 -6.47
C CYS A 122 6.14 0.98 -6.39
N VAL A 123 6.25 2.11 -5.68
CA VAL A 123 7.51 2.83 -5.50
C VAL A 123 8.51 1.97 -4.74
N VAL A 124 8.11 1.40 -3.60
CA VAL A 124 8.95 0.52 -2.79
C VAL A 124 9.40 -0.71 -3.60
N GLN A 125 8.51 -1.35 -4.36
CA GLN A 125 8.89 -2.47 -5.24
C GLN A 125 9.96 -2.08 -6.26
N LYS A 126 9.80 -0.92 -6.91
CA LYS A 126 10.77 -0.45 -7.91
C LYS A 126 12.13 -0.15 -7.27
N LEU A 127 12.14 0.48 -6.09
CA LEU A 127 13.36 0.76 -5.33
C LEU A 127 14.07 -0.54 -4.91
N LEU A 128 13.33 -1.49 -4.32
CA LEU A 128 13.88 -2.79 -3.93
C LEU A 128 14.44 -3.57 -5.12
N ARG A 129 13.75 -3.55 -6.26
CA ARG A 129 14.27 -4.17 -7.49
C ARG A 129 15.59 -3.52 -7.92
N ARG A 130 15.67 -2.19 -7.90
CA ARG A 130 16.89 -1.47 -8.29
C ARG A 130 18.05 -1.78 -7.34
N LEU A 131 17.79 -1.80 -6.03
CA LEU A 131 18.77 -2.19 -5.01
C LEU A 131 19.27 -3.62 -5.24
N TRP A 132 18.35 -4.57 -5.45
CA TRP A 132 18.68 -5.95 -5.73
C TRP A 132 19.56 -6.11 -6.98
N GLU A 133 19.25 -5.37 -8.05
CA GLU A 133 20.06 -5.38 -9.27
C GLU A 133 21.46 -4.79 -9.08
N MET A 134 21.64 -3.80 -8.20
CA MET A 134 22.98 -3.26 -7.89
C MET A 134 23.82 -4.27 -7.11
N VAL A 135 23.23 -4.89 -6.09
CA VAL A 135 23.87 -5.95 -5.29
C VAL A 135 24.33 -7.12 -6.18
N LEU A 136 23.46 -7.59 -7.09
CA LEU A 136 23.83 -8.67 -8.03
C LEU A 136 24.93 -8.28 -9.02
N ARG A 137 25.11 -6.98 -9.29
CA ARG A 137 26.15 -6.46 -10.19
C ARG A 137 27.46 -6.13 -9.46
N GLY A 138 27.54 -6.39 -8.15
CA GLY A 138 28.72 -6.07 -7.34
C GLY A 138 29.03 -4.57 -7.28
N LYS A 139 28.00 -3.72 -7.40
CA LYS A 139 28.10 -2.26 -7.32
C LYS A 139 27.47 -1.72 -6.06
#